data_AF-A0A4V6Y8Q6-F1
#
_entry.id   AF-A0A4V6Y8Q6-F1
#
_cell.length_a   1.000
_cell.length_b   1.000
_cell.length_c   1.000
_cell.angle_alpha   90.00
_cell.angle_beta   90.00
_cell.angle_gamma   90.00
#
_symmetry.space_group_name_H-M   'P 1'
#
loop_
_entity.id
_entity.type
_entity.pdbx_description
1 polymer ?
#
loop_
_entity_poly.entity_id
_entity_poly.type
_entity_poly.pdbx_seq_one_letter_code
_entity_poly.pdbx_strand_id
1 'polypeptide(L)'
;MPPAGGGELGVLLEKFSDLDQLQKEQEIVIMEINNMHRKICSSPETVDKAVDSFLLKLRGLYARAKELSESEISASTALIGLLDGLLQSGASTAQRKKMEVGDQKKKRIKSDTDTARFSAVRNQLDQAANLKGEQVAARVKSDDEKDEWFVVKVIHFDKETKEYEVLDEEPGDDEESTQKKYKLPMSCIIPFPKKGDPSSAPDFGHGRQVLAVYPGTTALYRATVASHRKRKSDDYILEFDDDEEDGSLPQRAVPFYRVVALPEGHRQ
;
A
#
# COMPACT_ATOMS: atom_id res chain seq x y z
N MET A 1 26.75 2.74 41.19
CA MET A 1 25.44 2.35 40.62
C MET A 1 25.63 2.12 39.14
N PRO A 2 25.21 0.98 38.57
CA PRO A 2 25.42 0.67 37.17
C PRO A 2 24.50 1.53 36.29
N PRO A 3 24.83 1.76 35.00
CA PRO A 3 24.01 2.55 34.10
C PRO A 3 22.73 1.79 33.72
N ALA A 4 21.57 2.37 34.01
CA ALA A 4 20.25 1.74 33.87
C ALA A 4 19.81 1.46 32.42
N GLY A 5 20.49 2.00 31.41
CA GLY A 5 20.06 1.88 30.01
C GLY A 5 20.36 0.54 29.32
N GLY A 6 21.23 -0.30 29.89
CA GLY A 6 21.58 -1.60 29.28
C GLY A 6 20.50 -2.67 29.43
N GLY A 7 19.69 -2.59 30.49
CA GLY A 7 18.62 -3.56 30.77
C GLY A 7 17.41 -3.37 29.86
N GLU A 8 16.98 -2.12 29.64
CA GLU A 8 15.80 -1.79 28.83
C GLU A 8 15.97 -2.19 27.37
N LEU A 9 17.17 -2.01 26.81
CA LEU A 9 17.48 -2.40 25.44
C LEU A 9 17.53 -3.93 25.27
N GLY A 10 17.95 -4.66 26.31
CA GLY A 10 17.90 -6.12 26.34
C GLY A 10 16.46 -6.65 26.34
N VAL A 11 15.58 -6.07 27.15
CA VAL A 11 14.15 -6.42 27.18
C VAL A 11 13.48 -6.12 25.84
N LEU A 12 13.83 -4.99 25.19
CA LEU A 12 13.33 -4.65 23.86
C LEU A 12 13.73 -5.70 22.81
N LEU A 13 14.99 -6.15 22.84
CA LEU A 13 15.52 -7.15 21.90
C LEU A 13 14.85 -8.52 22.08
N GLU A 14 14.57 -8.89 23.34
CA GLU A 14 13.81 -10.11 23.67
C GLU A 14 12.39 -10.03 23.10
N LYS A 15 11.71 -8.89 23.28
CA LYS A 15 10.35 -8.67 22.73
C LYS A 15 10.30 -8.68 21.21
N PHE A 16 11.33 -8.18 20.52
CA PHE A 16 11.46 -8.34 19.07
C PHE A 16 11.63 -9.79 18.65
N SER A 17 12.38 -10.57 19.43
CA SER A 17 12.58 -12.00 19.16
C SER A 17 11.30 -12.80 19.39
N ASP A 18 10.53 -12.45 20.42
CA ASP A 18 9.20 -13.02 20.68
C ASP A 18 8.25 -12.75 19.50
N LEU A 19 8.26 -11.54 18.93
CA LEU A 19 7.47 -11.15 17.76
C LEU A 19 7.83 -11.95 16.50
N ASP A 20 9.13 -12.13 16.24
CA ASP A 20 9.62 -12.96 15.13
C ASP A 20 9.19 -14.42 15.28
N GLN A 21 9.22 -14.95 16.51
CA GLN A 21 8.77 -16.30 16.82
C GLN A 21 7.25 -16.44 16.62
N LEU A 22 6.45 -15.47 17.06
CA LEU A 22 5.01 -15.45 16.86
C LEU A 22 4.66 -15.42 15.37
N GLN A 23 5.38 -14.64 14.56
CA GLN A 23 5.18 -14.60 13.11
C GLN A 23 5.39 -15.98 12.47
N LYS A 24 6.49 -16.67 12.81
CA LYS A 24 6.75 -18.04 12.31
C LYS A 24 5.66 -19.03 12.71
N GLU A 25 5.17 -18.95 13.94
CA GLU A 25 4.07 -19.80 14.39
C GLU A 25 2.75 -19.52 13.65
N GLN A 26 2.45 -18.25 13.39
CA GLN A 26 1.28 -17.87 12.59
C GLN A 26 1.37 -18.40 11.15
N GLU A 27 2.54 -18.32 10.51
CA GLU A 27 2.75 -18.89 9.17
C GLU A 27 2.49 -20.40 9.13
N ILE A 28 2.94 -21.13 10.16
CA ILE A 28 2.70 -22.57 10.28
C ILE A 28 1.19 -22.84 10.40
N VAL A 29 0.48 -22.10 11.26
CA VAL A 29 -0.97 -22.29 11.46
C VAL A 29 -1.75 -21.97 10.19
N ILE A 30 -1.39 -20.89 9.47
CA ILE A 30 -2.01 -20.53 8.18
C ILE A 30 -1.77 -21.65 7.15
N MET A 31 -0.56 -22.18 7.09
CA MET A 31 -0.24 -23.31 6.21
C MET A 31 -1.08 -24.54 6.54
N GLU A 32 -1.28 -24.86 7.82
CA GLU A 32 -2.13 -25.98 8.26
C GLU A 32 -3.61 -25.76 7.92
N ILE A 33 -4.13 -24.54 8.11
CA ILE A 33 -5.51 -24.17 7.73
C ILE A 33 -5.70 -24.34 6.21
N ASN A 34 -4.77 -23.81 5.41
CA ASN A 34 -4.82 -23.93 3.96
C ASN A 34 -4.75 -25.39 3.50
N ASN A 35 -3.93 -26.22 4.16
CA ASN A 35 -3.86 -27.65 3.88
C ASN A 35 -5.20 -28.35 4.21
N MET A 36 -5.81 -28.02 5.34
CA MET A 36 -7.12 -28.56 5.73
C MET A 36 -8.22 -28.16 4.74
N HIS A 37 -8.28 -26.89 4.33
CA HIS A 37 -9.21 -26.43 3.31
C HIS A 37 -9.01 -27.17 1.98
N ARG A 38 -7.75 -27.34 1.54
CA ARG A 38 -7.45 -28.12 0.33
C ARG A 38 -7.96 -29.56 0.44
N LYS A 39 -7.74 -30.23 1.57
CA LYS A 39 -8.24 -31.59 1.81
C LYS A 39 -9.77 -31.68 1.77
N ILE A 40 -10.45 -30.67 2.33
CA ILE A 40 -11.91 -30.57 2.29
C ILE A 40 -12.40 -30.49 0.83
N CYS A 41 -11.75 -29.66 0.01
CA CYS A 41 -12.11 -29.52 -1.40
C CYS A 41 -11.74 -30.74 -2.26
N SER A 42 -10.61 -31.39 -2.00
CA SER A 42 -10.10 -32.47 -2.84
C SER A 42 -10.69 -33.85 -2.53
N SER A 43 -11.26 -34.08 -1.34
CA SER A 43 -11.75 -35.42 -0.94
C SER A 43 -13.05 -35.36 -0.13
N PRO A 44 -14.15 -34.84 -0.71
CA PRO A 44 -15.41 -34.62 0.02
C PRO A 44 -16.01 -35.91 0.60
N GLU A 45 -15.90 -37.05 -0.08
CA GLU A 45 -16.45 -38.34 0.41
C GLU A 45 -15.76 -38.87 1.67
N THR A 46 -14.47 -38.57 1.85
CA THR A 46 -13.72 -38.95 3.06
C THR A 46 -13.96 -38.00 4.22
N VAL A 47 -14.25 -36.73 3.89
CA VAL A 47 -14.57 -35.68 4.86
C VAL A 47 -15.96 -35.91 5.42
N ASP A 48 -16.92 -36.34 4.61
CA ASP A 48 -18.30 -36.63 5.05
C ASP A 48 -18.34 -37.69 6.17
N LYS A 49 -17.49 -38.73 6.06
CA LYS A 49 -17.36 -39.80 7.06
C LYS A 49 -16.66 -39.37 8.36
N ALA A 50 -15.89 -38.29 8.33
CA ALA A 50 -15.08 -37.81 9.45
C ALA A 50 -15.30 -36.31 9.73
N VAL A 51 -16.46 -35.79 9.35
CA VAL A 51 -16.71 -34.35 9.25
C VAL A 51 -16.52 -33.64 10.58
N ASP A 52 -17.01 -34.25 11.66
CA ASP A 52 -16.86 -33.71 13.01
C ASP A 52 -15.39 -33.62 13.44
N SER A 53 -14.56 -34.60 13.08
CA SER A 53 -13.13 -34.61 13.38
C SER A 53 -12.39 -33.53 12.59
N PHE A 54 -12.75 -33.34 11.31
CA PHE A 54 -12.18 -32.30 10.47
C PHE A 54 -12.58 -30.90 10.93
N LEU A 55 -13.86 -30.67 11.23
CA LEU A 55 -14.36 -29.40 11.73
C LEU A 55 -13.80 -29.07 13.11
N LEU A 56 -13.64 -30.07 13.99
CA LEU A 56 -13.03 -29.86 15.31
C LEU A 56 -11.55 -29.45 15.20
N LYS A 57 -10.79 -30.09 14.31
CA LYS A 57 -9.40 -29.69 14.02
C LYS A 57 -9.32 -28.29 13.41
N LEU A 58 -10.19 -27.97 12.44
CA LEU A 58 -10.21 -26.66 11.80
C LEU A 58 -10.58 -25.56 12.81
N ARG A 59 -11.56 -25.81 13.68
CA ARG A 59 -11.92 -24.92 14.80
C ARG A 59 -10.72 -24.71 15.73
N GLY A 60 -9.99 -25.78 16.06
CA GLY A 60 -8.78 -25.69 16.88
C GLY A 60 -7.69 -24.84 16.23
N LEU A 61 -7.46 -24.98 14.92
CA LEU A 61 -6.50 -24.17 14.18
C LEU A 61 -6.90 -22.69 14.15
N TYR A 62 -8.17 -22.37 13.90
CA TYR A 62 -8.64 -20.99 13.94
C TYR A 62 -8.60 -20.38 15.35
N ALA A 63 -8.88 -21.17 16.39
CA ALA A 63 -8.74 -20.73 17.77
C ALA A 63 -7.28 -20.40 18.09
N ARG A 64 -6.35 -21.28 17.72
CA ARG A 64 -4.91 -21.05 17.87
C ARG A 64 -4.44 -19.83 17.07
N ALA A 65 -4.92 -19.65 15.84
CA ALA A 65 -4.60 -18.47 15.02
C ALA A 65 -5.06 -17.18 15.71
N LYS A 66 -6.25 -17.18 16.32
CA LYS A 66 -6.76 -16.05 17.10
C LYS A 66 -5.87 -15.76 18.32
N GLU A 67 -5.51 -16.79 19.08
CA GLU A 67 -4.65 -16.65 20.27
C GLU A 67 -3.27 -16.08 19.90
N LEU A 68 -2.67 -16.56 18.80
CA LEU A 68 -1.40 -16.03 18.30
C LEU A 68 -1.49 -14.56 17.88
N SER A 69 -2.61 -14.17 17.25
CA SER A 69 -2.85 -12.76 16.89
C SER A 69 -3.06 -11.88 18.12
N GLU A 70 -3.79 -12.35 19.14
CA GLU A 70 -3.94 -11.64 20.42
C GLU A 70 -2.60 -11.50 21.15
N SER A 71 -1.75 -12.53 21.09
CA SER A 71 -0.38 -12.50 21.63
C SER A 71 0.51 -11.50 20.90
N GLU A 72 0.45 -11.45 19.56
CA GLU A 72 1.21 -10.49 18.74
C GLU A 72 0.80 -9.04 19.04
N ILE A 73 -0.51 -8.78 19.18
CA ILE A 73 -1.03 -7.46 19.57
C ILE A 73 -0.51 -7.07 20.95
N SER A 74 -0.52 -8.00 21.91
CA SER A 74 0.00 -7.79 23.26
C SER A 74 1.50 -7.47 23.26
N ALA A 75 2.31 -8.28 22.54
CA ALA A 75 3.75 -8.08 22.41
C ALA A 75 4.09 -6.74 21.71
N SER A 76 3.37 -6.40 20.65
CA SER A 76 3.52 -5.13 19.93
C SER A 76 3.15 -3.94 20.81
N THR A 77 2.05 -4.03 21.57
CA THR A 77 1.61 -2.97 22.49
C THR A 77 2.64 -2.77 23.61
N ALA A 78 3.19 -3.86 24.15
CA ALA A 78 4.27 -3.78 25.15
C ALA A 78 5.54 -3.14 24.58
N LEU A 79 5.92 -3.48 23.34
CA LEU A 79 7.07 -2.90 22.67
C LEU A 79 6.89 -1.39 22.43
N ILE A 80 5.70 -0.95 22.02
CA ILE A 80 5.36 0.47 21.89
C ILE A 80 5.54 1.18 23.23
N GLY A 81 5.04 0.62 24.32
CA GLY A 81 5.20 1.19 25.66
C GLY A 81 6.67 1.31 26.10
N LEU A 82 7.50 0.31 25.78
CA LEU A 82 8.95 0.36 26.05
C LEU A 82 9.63 1.45 25.22
N LEU A 83 9.30 1.58 23.94
CA LEU A 83 9.83 2.61 23.06
C LEU A 83 9.43 4.02 23.53
N ASP A 84 8.18 4.21 23.95
CA ASP A 84 7.72 5.48 24.54
C ASP A 84 8.46 5.82 25.83
N GLY A 85 8.73 4.82 26.69
CA GLY A 85 9.54 4.98 27.90
C GLY A 85 10.97 5.42 27.60
N LEU A 86 11.61 4.80 26.60
CA LEU A 86 12.95 5.16 26.14
C LEU A 86 13.01 6.58 25.55
N LEU A 87 11.99 6.98 24.78
CA LEU A 87 11.89 8.34 24.22
C LEU A 87 11.74 9.40 25.32
N GLN A 88 10.94 9.12 26.36
CA GLN A 88 10.77 10.01 27.50
C GLN A 88 12.03 10.07 28.40
N SER A 89 12.72 8.95 28.57
CA SER A 89 13.99 8.86 29.31
C SER A 89 15.11 9.65 28.61
N GLY A 90 15.17 9.60 27.28
CA GLY A 90 16.11 10.39 26.47
C GLY A 90 15.94 11.91 26.63
N ALA A 91 14.72 12.40 26.85
CA ALA A 91 14.45 13.82 27.09
C ALA A 91 14.91 14.31 28.48
N SER A 92 15.04 13.42 29.47
CA SER A 92 15.36 13.77 30.86
C SER A 92 16.83 14.08 31.13
N THR A 93 17.75 13.64 30.26
CA THR A 93 19.19 13.94 30.41
C THR A 93 19.56 15.39 30.08
N ALA A 94 18.66 16.15 29.44
CA ALA A 94 18.87 17.56 29.14
C ALA A 94 18.52 18.51 30.31
N GLN A 95 17.95 18.02 31.41
CA GLN A 95 17.49 18.85 32.54
C GLN A 95 18.31 18.62 33.83
N ARG A 96 19.64 18.69 33.74
CA ARG A 96 20.47 19.09 34.89
C ARG A 96 21.23 20.37 34.56
N LYS A 97 20.50 21.49 34.46
CA LYS A 97 20.98 22.82 34.86
C LYS A 97 19.84 23.84 34.82
N LYS A 98 19.72 24.52 35.96
CA LYS A 98 19.07 25.81 36.25
C LYS A 98 17.57 25.85 36.61
N MET A 99 17.40 26.29 37.86
CA MET A 99 16.29 26.99 38.49
C MET A 99 15.73 28.19 37.71
N GLU A 100 14.52 28.54 38.16
CA GLU A 100 13.79 29.81 38.15
C GLU A 100 12.82 30.13 36.99
N VAL A 101 11.52 30.07 37.38
CA VAL A 101 10.45 31.08 37.24
C VAL A 101 10.20 31.71 35.85
N GLY A 102 8.95 31.57 35.39
CA GLY A 102 8.22 32.67 34.75
C GLY A 102 7.83 32.50 33.28
N ASP A 103 6.52 32.33 33.11
CA ASP A 103 5.68 32.85 32.02
C ASP A 103 5.58 32.20 30.62
N GLN A 104 4.32 32.18 30.19
CA GLN A 104 3.76 31.61 28.97
C GLN A 104 4.10 32.47 27.74
N LYS A 105 4.60 31.84 26.66
CA LYS A 105 4.00 31.88 25.30
C LYS A 105 4.99 31.42 24.21
N LYS A 106 4.48 30.48 23.41
CA LYS A 106 4.65 30.34 21.95
C LYS A 106 6.07 30.21 21.36
N LYS A 107 6.18 29.05 20.69
CA LYS A 107 6.82 28.76 19.40
C LYS A 107 8.19 28.08 19.47
N ARG A 108 8.20 26.96 18.73
CA ARG A 108 9.30 26.36 17.97
C ARG A 108 10.01 25.21 18.68
N ILE A 109 9.50 24.00 18.44
CA ILE A 109 10.31 22.77 18.49
C ILE A 109 10.18 22.09 17.13
N LYS A 110 11.21 22.31 16.30
CA LYS A 110 11.50 21.54 15.09
C LYS A 110 12.21 20.26 15.55
N SER A 111 11.49 19.18 15.84
CA SER A 111 12.12 17.86 16.08
C SER A 111 11.16 16.68 15.94
N ASP A 112 10.14 16.78 15.08
CA ASP A 112 9.24 15.65 14.81
C ASP A 112 9.13 15.46 13.30
N THR A 113 10.20 14.93 12.71
CA THR A 113 10.16 14.63 11.27
C THR A 113 10.86 13.32 10.94
N ASP A 114 11.73 12.79 11.79
CA ASP A 114 12.41 11.54 11.47
C ASP A 114 11.59 10.30 11.83
N THR A 115 11.00 10.23 13.04
CA THR A 115 10.22 9.06 13.48
C THR A 115 8.93 8.85 12.68
N ALA A 116 8.24 9.94 12.32
CA ALA A 116 7.07 9.91 11.44
C ALA A 116 7.42 9.52 9.99
N ARG A 117 8.64 9.83 9.52
CA ARG A 117 9.12 9.37 8.20
C ARG A 117 9.35 7.87 8.20
N PHE A 118 9.92 7.29 9.25
CA PHE A 118 10.18 5.84 9.27
C PHE A 118 8.91 4.98 9.29
N SER A 119 7.89 5.38 10.06
CA SER A 119 6.59 4.71 10.07
C SER A 119 5.82 4.90 8.75
N ALA A 120 5.87 6.11 8.17
CA ALA A 120 5.28 6.37 6.85
C ALA A 120 5.96 5.59 5.73
N VAL A 121 7.29 5.46 5.73
CA VAL A 121 8.05 4.71 4.72
C VAL A 121 7.80 3.21 4.83
N ARG A 122 7.70 2.65 6.04
CA ARG A 122 7.37 1.24 6.23
C ARG A 122 5.93 0.93 5.79
N ASN A 123 4.98 1.81 6.11
CA ASN A 123 3.61 1.69 5.63
C ASN A 123 3.50 1.88 4.11
N GLN A 124 4.34 2.73 3.51
CA GLN A 124 4.42 2.91 2.06
C GLN A 124 4.94 1.66 1.35
N LEU A 125 5.96 0.99 1.91
CA LEU A 125 6.49 -0.27 1.38
C LEU A 125 5.49 -1.44 1.48
N ASP A 126 4.69 -1.46 2.55
CA ASP A 126 3.69 -2.51 2.76
C ASP A 126 2.51 -2.34 1.81
N GLN A 127 1.99 -1.12 1.70
CA GLN A 127 1.00 -0.76 0.67
C GLN A 127 1.51 -1.07 -0.73
N ALA A 128 2.79 -0.80 -0.97
CA ALA A 128 3.43 -1.08 -2.24
C ALA A 128 3.46 -2.57 -2.60
N ALA A 129 3.83 -3.42 -1.63
CA ALA A 129 3.81 -4.86 -1.79
C ALA A 129 2.40 -5.41 -1.99
N ASN A 130 1.39 -4.77 -1.39
CA ASN A 130 -0.01 -5.15 -1.52
C ASN A 130 -0.62 -4.84 -2.91
N LEU A 131 0.08 -4.08 -3.76
CA LEU A 131 -0.32 -3.85 -5.15
C LEU A 131 -0.02 -5.04 -6.06
N LYS A 132 0.63 -6.10 -5.56
CA LYS A 132 0.92 -7.29 -6.36
C LYS A 132 -0.37 -7.91 -6.91
N GLY A 133 -0.43 -8.06 -8.24
CA GLY A 133 -1.58 -8.57 -8.97
C GLY A 133 -2.62 -7.52 -9.36
N GLU A 134 -2.52 -6.30 -8.83
CA GLU A 134 -3.40 -5.18 -9.17
C GLU A 134 -2.94 -4.48 -10.46
N GLN A 135 -3.91 -3.85 -11.14
CA GLN A 135 -3.62 -2.95 -12.24
C GLN A 135 -3.22 -1.58 -11.69
N VAL A 136 -2.18 -0.98 -12.26
CA VAL A 136 -1.62 0.31 -11.88
C VAL A 136 -1.24 1.11 -13.12
N ALA A 137 -1.19 2.43 -13.00
CA ALA A 137 -0.63 3.28 -14.03
C ALA A 137 0.89 3.32 -13.87
N ALA A 138 1.62 3.02 -14.94
CA ALA A 138 3.07 3.03 -14.96
C ALA A 138 3.60 4.01 -15.98
N ARG A 139 4.55 4.85 -15.55
CA ARG A 139 5.29 5.74 -16.43
C ARG A 139 6.44 5.01 -17.08
N VAL A 140 6.36 4.85 -18.39
CA VAL A 140 7.43 4.31 -19.23
C VAL A 140 8.04 5.50 -19.98
N LYS A 141 9.37 5.62 -19.90
CA LYS A 141 10.10 6.62 -20.67
C LYS A 141 10.40 6.05 -22.05
N SER A 142 9.89 6.70 -23.08
CA SER A 142 10.26 6.42 -24.47
C SER A 142 11.51 7.23 -24.85
N ASP A 143 12.24 6.77 -25.87
CA ASP A 143 13.49 7.40 -26.37
C ASP A 143 13.25 8.85 -26.84
N ASP A 144 12.01 9.17 -27.23
CA ASP A 144 11.54 10.46 -27.77
C ASP A 144 11.18 11.53 -26.70
N GLU A 145 11.70 11.40 -25.47
CA GLU A 145 11.49 12.32 -24.33
C GLU A 145 10.03 12.53 -23.88
N LYS A 146 9.06 11.81 -24.46
CA LYS A 146 7.67 11.78 -23.99
C LYS A 146 7.49 10.71 -22.90
N ASP A 147 7.06 11.16 -21.72
CA ASP A 147 6.63 10.28 -20.64
C ASP A 147 5.26 9.70 -21.00
N GLU A 148 5.21 8.41 -21.36
CA GLU A 148 3.98 7.70 -21.67
C GLU A 148 3.52 6.86 -20.46
N TRP A 149 2.20 6.84 -20.23
CA TRP A 149 1.61 6.12 -19.11
C TRP A 149 0.76 4.97 -19.61
N PHE A 150 0.99 3.78 -19.07
CA PHE A 150 0.27 2.57 -19.45
C PHE A 150 -0.39 1.92 -18.24
N VAL A 151 -1.52 1.25 -18.50
CA VAL A 151 -2.16 0.35 -17.54
C VAL A 151 -1.37 -0.95 -17.56
N VAL A 152 -0.66 -1.22 -16.47
CA VAL A 152 0.15 -2.43 -16.31
C VAL A 152 -0.30 -3.20 -15.09
N LYS A 153 0.01 -4.49 -15.06
CA LYS A 153 -0.26 -5.36 -13.92
C LYS A 153 1.01 -5.58 -13.11
N VAL A 154 0.95 -5.36 -11.80
CA VAL A 154 2.10 -5.62 -10.94
C VAL A 154 2.30 -7.12 -10.79
N ILE A 155 3.48 -7.62 -11.12
CA ILE A 155 3.88 -9.03 -10.97
C ILE A 155 4.64 -9.23 -9.67
N HIS A 156 5.56 -8.31 -9.38
CA HIS A 156 6.42 -8.38 -8.22
C HIS A 156 6.81 -6.98 -7.73
N PHE A 157 7.16 -6.90 -6.46
CA PHE A 157 7.67 -5.68 -5.84
C PHE A 157 8.89 -6.01 -4.99
N ASP A 158 10.03 -5.46 -5.37
CA ASP A 158 11.30 -5.60 -4.67
C ASP A 158 11.37 -4.58 -3.54
N LYS A 159 11.17 -5.04 -2.30
CA LYS A 159 11.23 -4.18 -1.09
C LYS A 159 12.61 -3.56 -0.87
N GLU A 160 13.67 -4.21 -1.34
CA GLU A 160 15.05 -3.74 -1.18
C GLU A 160 15.38 -2.59 -2.13
N THR A 161 15.08 -2.74 -3.42
CA THR A 161 15.38 -1.74 -4.45
C THR A 161 14.27 -0.71 -4.64
N LYS A 162 13.07 -0.96 -4.08
CA LYS A 162 11.86 -0.14 -4.25
C LYS A 162 11.46 -0.06 -5.73
N GLU A 163 11.53 -1.20 -6.41
CA GLU A 163 11.18 -1.34 -7.80
C GLU A 163 10.02 -2.31 -7.97
N TYR A 164 9.15 -2.00 -8.92
CA TYR A 164 8.07 -2.85 -9.36
C TYR A 164 8.45 -3.56 -10.63
N GLU A 165 8.23 -4.86 -10.66
CA GLU A 165 8.14 -5.62 -11.89
C GLU A 165 6.69 -5.60 -12.35
N VAL A 166 6.44 -4.94 -13.48
CA VAL A 166 5.10 -4.79 -14.06
C VAL A 166 5.03 -5.42 -15.43
N LEU A 167 3.84 -5.87 -15.79
CA LEU A 167 3.53 -6.51 -17.06
C LEU A 167 2.54 -5.62 -17.80
N ASP A 168 2.89 -5.25 -19.02
CA ASP A 168 1.97 -4.59 -19.93
C ASP A 168 1.00 -5.62 -20.51
N GLU A 169 -0.29 -5.40 -20.27
CA GLU A 169 -1.38 -6.24 -20.75
C GLU A 169 -1.98 -5.69 -22.06
N GLU A 170 -1.25 -4.83 -22.80
CA GLU A 170 -1.66 -4.42 -24.14
C GLU A 170 -2.10 -5.67 -24.95
N PRO A 171 -3.36 -5.69 -25.45
CA PRO A 171 -3.84 -6.81 -26.24
C PRO A 171 -3.07 -6.79 -27.55
N GLY A 172 -2.00 -7.58 -27.64
CA GLY A 172 -1.30 -7.73 -28.90
C GLY A 172 -2.23 -8.40 -29.91
N ASP A 173 -2.30 -7.78 -31.08
CA ASP A 173 -3.16 -8.18 -32.21
C ASP A 173 -2.67 -9.49 -32.88
N ASP A 174 -1.57 -10.07 -32.40
CA ASP A 174 -0.94 -11.28 -32.96
C ASP A 174 -0.78 -12.40 -31.92
N GLU A 175 -0.99 -13.64 -32.37
CA GLU A 175 -0.92 -14.90 -31.61
C GLU A 175 0.47 -15.21 -30.98
N GLU A 176 1.42 -14.26 -31.03
CA GLU A 176 2.76 -14.32 -30.43
C GLU A 176 3.06 -13.07 -29.57
N SER A 177 2.06 -12.61 -28.81
CA SER A 177 2.18 -11.42 -27.96
C SER A 177 3.14 -11.64 -26.79
N THR A 178 4.40 -11.26 -26.97
CA THR A 178 5.39 -11.16 -25.89
C THR A 178 4.94 -10.08 -24.90
N GLN A 179 4.28 -10.47 -23.82
CA GLN A 179 3.89 -9.55 -22.75
C GLN A 179 5.13 -8.79 -22.26
N LYS A 180 5.17 -7.48 -22.52
CA LYS A 180 6.34 -6.65 -22.20
C LYS A 180 6.42 -6.48 -20.68
N LYS A 181 7.56 -6.84 -20.11
CA LYS A 181 7.84 -6.68 -18.68
C LYS A 181 8.73 -5.46 -18.48
N TYR A 182 8.34 -4.58 -17.57
CA TYR A 182 9.12 -3.40 -17.20
C TYR A 182 9.52 -3.48 -15.74
N LYS A 183 10.73 -3.02 -15.41
CA LYS A 183 11.16 -2.75 -14.04
C LYS A 183 11.17 -1.25 -13.85
N LEU A 184 10.29 -0.75 -12.97
CA LEU A 184 10.10 0.67 -12.75
C LEU A 184 10.17 1.00 -11.25
N PRO A 185 10.78 2.13 -10.86
CA PRO A 185 10.80 2.55 -9.45
C PRO A 185 9.38 2.89 -8.97
N MET A 186 9.15 2.78 -7.66
CA MET A 186 7.86 3.14 -7.03
C MET A 186 7.34 4.53 -7.45
N SER A 187 8.23 5.49 -7.69
CA SER A 187 7.87 6.86 -8.12
C SER A 187 7.24 6.93 -9.52
N CYS A 188 7.38 5.90 -10.35
CA CYS A 188 6.77 5.81 -11.67
C CYS A 188 5.45 5.00 -11.67
N ILE A 189 5.00 4.51 -10.51
CA ILE A 189 3.79 3.72 -10.39
C ILE A 189 2.74 4.52 -9.61
N ILE A 190 1.53 4.60 -10.17
CA ILE A 190 0.37 5.22 -9.54
C ILE A 190 -0.73 4.16 -9.43
N PRO A 191 -1.14 3.76 -8.21
CA PRO A 191 -2.22 2.78 -8.05
C PRO A 191 -3.56 3.38 -8.46
N PHE A 192 -4.41 2.55 -9.08
CA PHE A 192 -5.78 2.94 -9.38
C PHE A 192 -6.68 2.88 -8.14
N PRO A 193 -7.75 3.71 -8.08
CA PRO A 193 -8.78 3.55 -7.07
C PRO A 193 -9.49 2.20 -7.18
N LYS A 194 -9.90 1.62 -6.05
CA LYS A 194 -10.63 0.35 -6.08
C LYS A 194 -12.03 0.56 -6.66
N LYS A 195 -12.39 -0.25 -7.66
CA LYS A 195 -13.72 -0.24 -8.31
C LYS A 195 -14.89 -0.39 -7.33
N GLY A 196 -14.70 -1.13 -6.23
CA GLY A 196 -15.72 -1.35 -5.19
C GLY A 196 -15.74 -0.29 -4.08
N ASP A 197 -14.76 0.61 -4.02
CA ASP A 197 -14.64 1.62 -2.97
C ASP A 197 -14.47 3.02 -3.56
N PRO A 198 -15.58 3.71 -3.91
CA PRO A 198 -15.52 5.06 -4.45
C PRO A 198 -15.04 6.11 -3.43
N SER A 199 -14.93 5.75 -2.14
CA SER A 199 -14.39 6.65 -1.11
C SER A 199 -12.85 6.73 -1.14
N SER A 200 -12.18 5.68 -1.59
CA SER A 200 -10.73 5.63 -1.84
C SER A 200 -10.30 6.47 -3.06
N ALA A 201 -11.23 6.85 -3.94
CA ALA A 201 -10.92 7.61 -5.14
C ALA A 201 -10.66 9.09 -4.81
N PRO A 202 -9.61 9.71 -5.38
CA PRO A 202 -9.43 11.15 -5.31
C PRO A 202 -10.62 11.88 -5.94
N ASP A 203 -11.02 13.01 -5.35
CA ASP A 203 -12.08 13.85 -5.90
C ASP A 203 -11.48 15.04 -6.66
N PHE A 204 -11.45 14.93 -7.99
CA PHE A 204 -11.01 16.00 -8.88
C PHE A 204 -12.18 16.97 -9.20
N GLY A 205 -12.00 18.24 -8.87
CA GLY A 205 -12.94 19.31 -9.22
C GLY A 205 -12.89 19.69 -10.71
N HIS A 206 -13.91 20.43 -11.17
CA HIS A 206 -13.93 21.00 -12.52
C HIS A 206 -12.66 21.82 -12.81
N GLY A 207 -12.09 21.67 -14.01
CA GLY A 207 -10.88 22.35 -14.46
C GLY A 207 -9.58 21.77 -13.89
N ARG A 208 -9.63 20.67 -13.13
CA ARG A 208 -8.40 19.97 -12.71
C ARG A 208 -7.85 19.12 -13.84
N GLN A 209 -6.53 19.16 -13.97
CA GLN A 209 -5.79 18.25 -14.82
C GLN A 209 -5.59 16.93 -14.09
N VAL A 210 -5.85 15.84 -14.80
CA VAL A 210 -5.77 14.46 -14.34
C VAL A 210 -5.11 13.62 -15.42
N LEU A 211 -4.75 12.41 -15.05
CA LEU A 211 -4.30 11.39 -15.98
C LEU A 211 -5.39 10.31 -16.05
N ALA A 212 -5.86 9.98 -17.25
CA ALA A 212 -6.99 9.08 -17.42
C ALA A 212 -6.79 8.11 -18.57
N VAL A 213 -7.31 6.90 -18.42
CA VAL A 213 -7.27 5.89 -19.48
C VAL A 213 -8.20 6.30 -20.61
N TYR A 214 -7.69 6.38 -21.84
CA TYR A 214 -8.54 6.71 -22.99
C TYR A 214 -9.50 5.53 -23.28
N PRO A 215 -10.80 5.78 -23.51
CA PRO A 215 -11.78 4.73 -23.74
C PRO A 215 -11.36 3.77 -24.88
N GLY A 216 -11.32 2.47 -24.60
CA GLY A 216 -10.92 1.45 -25.57
C GLY A 216 -9.41 1.18 -25.68
N THR A 217 -8.58 1.89 -24.90
CA THR A 217 -7.12 1.70 -24.89
C THR A 217 -6.61 1.26 -23.50
N THR A 218 -5.33 0.89 -23.44
CA THR A 218 -4.57 0.61 -22.21
C THR A 218 -3.59 1.75 -21.86
N ALA A 219 -3.64 2.88 -22.58
CA ALA A 219 -2.79 4.04 -22.33
C ALA A 219 -3.54 5.14 -21.57
N LEU A 220 -2.80 5.91 -20.77
CA LEU A 220 -3.31 7.06 -20.04
C LEU A 220 -2.78 8.35 -20.63
N TYR A 221 -3.69 9.31 -20.76
CA TYR A 221 -3.41 10.62 -21.36
C TYR A 221 -3.78 11.73 -20.38
N ARG A 222 -3.18 12.90 -20.61
CA ARG A 222 -3.53 14.12 -19.88
C ARG A 222 -4.93 14.54 -20.27
N ALA A 223 -5.76 14.80 -19.27
CA ALA A 223 -7.12 15.26 -19.49
C ALA A 223 -7.51 16.32 -18.45
N THR A 224 -8.45 17.17 -18.82
CA THR A 224 -9.05 18.18 -17.93
C THR A 224 -10.45 17.75 -17.54
N VAL A 225 -10.81 17.90 -16.26
CA VAL A 225 -12.15 17.60 -15.77
C VAL A 225 -13.14 18.64 -16.27
N ALA A 226 -13.94 18.27 -17.26
CA ALA A 226 -14.94 19.12 -17.89
C ALA A 226 -16.18 19.34 -17.01
N SER A 227 -16.48 18.41 -16.10
CA SER A 227 -17.63 18.53 -15.21
C SER A 227 -17.40 17.86 -13.86
N HIS A 228 -17.92 18.48 -12.79
CA HIS A 228 -17.87 17.90 -11.45
C HIS A 228 -18.89 16.76 -11.34
N ARG A 229 -18.48 15.67 -10.69
CA ARG A 229 -19.33 14.50 -10.50
C ARG A 229 -20.40 14.78 -9.44
N LYS A 230 -21.62 14.28 -9.66
CA LYS A 230 -22.70 14.41 -8.67
C LYS A 230 -22.54 13.43 -7.51
N ARG A 231 -21.98 12.24 -7.78
CA ARG A 231 -21.65 11.22 -6.79
C ARG A 231 -20.25 10.67 -7.02
N LYS A 232 -19.59 10.20 -5.96
CA LYS A 232 -18.24 9.61 -6.03
C LYS A 232 -18.14 8.35 -6.91
N SER A 233 -19.27 7.67 -7.14
CA SER A 233 -19.38 6.49 -8.00
C SER A 233 -19.64 6.82 -9.47
N ASP A 234 -20.00 8.07 -9.79
CA ASP A 234 -20.29 8.46 -11.17
C ASP A 234 -18.97 8.56 -11.97
N ASP A 235 -19.09 8.53 -13.30
CA ASP A 235 -17.95 8.67 -14.20
C ASP A 235 -17.47 10.13 -14.26
N TYR A 236 -16.19 10.34 -14.51
CA TYR A 236 -15.63 11.64 -14.81
C TYR A 236 -15.90 12.01 -16.26
N ILE A 237 -16.36 13.24 -16.49
CA ILE A 237 -16.41 13.81 -17.83
C ILE A 237 -15.10 14.57 -18.05
N LEU A 238 -14.30 14.07 -18.99
CA LEU A 238 -12.94 14.51 -19.24
C LEU A 238 -12.78 15.01 -20.68
N GLU A 239 -11.98 16.06 -20.83
CA GLU A 239 -11.50 16.60 -22.10
C GLU A 239 -10.03 16.22 -22.24
N PHE A 240 -9.70 15.34 -23.17
CA PHE A 240 -8.34 14.88 -23.40
C PHE A 240 -7.58 15.91 -24.25
N ASP A 241 -6.37 16.30 -23.84
CA ASP A 241 -5.60 17.33 -24.55
C ASP A 241 -5.15 16.90 -25.97
N ASP A 242 -5.09 15.59 -26.25
CA ASP A 242 -4.64 15.03 -27.53
C ASP A 242 -5.80 14.77 -28.52
N ASP A 243 -7.06 14.92 -28.07
CA ASP A 243 -8.28 14.59 -28.84
C ASP A 243 -8.91 15.85 -29.47
N GLU A 244 -8.13 16.91 -29.73
CA GLU A 244 -8.63 18.17 -30.31
C GLU A 244 -9.17 17.96 -31.73
N GLU A 245 -10.48 18.13 -31.89
CA GLU A 245 -11.18 18.01 -33.17
C GLU A 245 -11.94 19.32 -33.44
N ASP A 246 -11.74 19.93 -34.61
CA ASP A 246 -12.40 21.17 -35.04
C ASP A 246 -12.27 22.35 -34.02
N GLY A 247 -11.16 22.40 -33.27
CA GLY A 247 -10.89 23.43 -32.26
C GLY A 247 -11.65 23.25 -30.93
N SER A 248 -12.22 22.06 -30.68
CA SER A 248 -12.84 21.70 -29.41
C SER A 248 -12.31 20.35 -28.92
N LEU A 249 -12.19 20.21 -27.60
CA LEU A 249 -11.92 18.91 -26.98
C LEU A 249 -13.25 18.20 -26.73
N PRO A 250 -13.46 16.97 -27.23
CA PRO A 250 -14.68 16.22 -26.98
C PRO A 250 -14.73 15.72 -25.53
N GLN A 251 -15.93 15.75 -24.95
CA GLN A 251 -16.17 15.27 -23.60
C GLN A 251 -16.34 13.75 -23.58
N ARG A 252 -15.44 13.05 -22.87
CA ARG A 252 -15.46 11.60 -22.72
C ARG A 252 -15.80 11.21 -21.29
N ALA A 253 -16.70 10.25 -21.13
CA ALA A 253 -17.00 9.66 -19.83
C ALA A 253 -15.98 8.56 -19.50
N VAL A 254 -15.24 8.74 -18.40
CA VAL A 254 -14.22 7.79 -17.93
C VAL A 254 -14.56 7.36 -16.50
N PRO A 255 -14.60 6.04 -16.21
CA PRO A 255 -14.88 5.56 -14.87
C PRO A 255 -13.86 6.05 -13.85
N PHE A 256 -14.33 6.32 -12.63
CA PHE A 256 -13.50 6.90 -11.57
C PHE A 256 -12.25 6.08 -11.21
N TYR A 257 -12.34 4.75 -11.31
CA TYR A 257 -11.24 3.84 -11.05
C TYR A 257 -10.21 3.80 -12.18
N ARG A 258 -10.42 4.54 -13.26
CA ARG A 258 -9.48 4.75 -14.38
C ARG A 258 -8.96 6.18 -14.47
N VAL A 259 -9.18 6.98 -13.42
CA VAL A 259 -8.69 8.36 -13.32
C VAL A 259 -7.77 8.47 -12.12
N VAL A 260 -6.58 9.01 -12.35
CA VAL A 260 -5.56 9.20 -11.31
C VAL A 260 -5.03 10.64 -11.33
N ALA A 261 -4.36 11.03 -10.25
CA ALA A 261 -3.78 12.36 -10.15
C ALA A 261 -2.62 12.49 -11.14
N LEU A 262 -2.51 13.66 -11.78
CA LEU A 262 -1.36 13.98 -12.61
C LEU A 262 -0.14 14.24 -11.70
N PRO A 263 0.95 13.46 -11.78
CA PRO A 263 2.12 13.69 -10.96
C PRO A 263 2.84 14.99 -11.36
N GLU A 264 3.40 15.69 -10.35
CA GLU A 264 4.16 16.92 -10.55
C GLU A 264 5.41 16.64 -11.39
N GLY A 265 5.50 17.27 -12.56
CA GLY A 265 6.59 17.04 -13.52
C GLY A 265 6.21 16.29 -14.79
N HIS A 266 4.93 15.94 -14.98
CA HIS A 266 4.43 15.48 -16.29
C HIS A 266 4.56 16.61 -17.30
N ARG A 267 5.61 16.56 -18.11
CA ARG A 267 5.87 17.50 -19.19
C ARG A 267 5.58 16.75 -20.49
N GLN A 268 4.41 17.03 -21.04
CA GLN A 268 3.97 16.50 -22.34
C GLN A 268 4.24 17.55 -23.41
#